data_AF-A0A9D1EEE2-F1
#
_entry.id   AF-A0A9D1EEE2-F1
#
_cell.length_a   1.000
_cell.length_b   1.000
_cell.length_c   1.000
_cell.angle_alpha   90.00
_cell.angle_beta   90.00
_cell.angle_gamma   90.00
#
_symmetry.space_group_name_H-M   'P 1'
#
loop_
_entity.id
_entity.type
_entity.pdbx_description
1 polymer ?
#
loop_
_entity_poly.entity_id
_entity_poly.type
_entity_poly.pdbx_seq_one_letter_code
_entity_poly.pdbx_strand_id
1 'polypeptide(L)'
;MVNGVIIVFLIPCAITDLKSKTIPIWWTVVFGISAMIYQIFWKKQKLEAILFSMIIGVTLLVAAKISNQRIGYGDGIIFLILGLWIGFWDGISLLFFSLILSSIISVYFIIVRRKGRDYRIPFIPFVTAAYIILEGTRFLSS
;
A
#
# COMPACT_ATOMS: atom_id res chain seq x y z
N MET A 1 14.95 0.08 11.85
CA MET A 1 15.53 -0.82 10.83
C MET A 1 14.49 -1.34 9.83
N VAL A 2 13.34 -1.84 10.28
CA VAL A 2 12.32 -2.45 9.39
C VAL A 2 11.70 -1.45 8.39
N ASN A 3 11.53 -0.19 8.81
CA ASN A 3 10.87 0.84 7.99
C ASN A 3 11.64 1.16 6.70
N GLY A 4 12.98 1.11 6.74
CA GLY A 4 13.81 1.29 5.54
C GLY A 4 13.62 0.20 4.48
N VAL A 5 13.39 -1.05 4.91
CA VAL A 5 13.13 -2.18 4.00
C VAL A 5 11.82 -1.97 3.22
N ILE A 6 10.81 -1.41 3.89
CA ILE A 6 9.49 -1.12 3.31
C ILE A 6 9.60 -0.01 2.26
N ILE A 7 10.38 1.05 2.51
CA ILE A 7 10.64 2.12 1.54
C ILE A 7 11.36 1.57 0.30
N VAL A 8 12.39 0.75 0.51
CA VAL A 8 13.17 0.14 -0.58
C VAL A 8 12.31 -0.80 -1.42
N PHE A 9 11.29 -1.45 -0.85
CA PHE A 9 10.31 -2.24 -1.59
C PHE A 9 9.28 -1.36 -2.34
N LEU A 10 8.77 -0.32 -1.68
CA LEU A 10 7.72 0.55 -2.22
C LEU A 10 8.20 1.39 -3.41
N ILE A 11 9.44 1.88 -3.40
CA ILE A 11 9.96 2.74 -4.48
C ILE A 11 9.97 2.02 -5.84
N PRO A 12 10.56 0.82 -6.00
CA PRO A 12 10.45 0.04 -7.23
C PRO A 12 9.01 -0.26 -7.60
N CYS A 13 8.16 -0.65 -6.65
CA CYS A 13 6.74 -0.92 -6.91
C CYS A 13 6.03 0.33 -7.45
N ALA A 14 6.28 1.51 -6.89
CA ALA A 14 5.73 2.77 -7.37
C ALA A 14 6.19 3.12 -8.80
N ILE A 15 7.48 2.92 -9.10
CA ILE A 15 8.02 3.16 -10.45
C ILE A 15 7.40 2.18 -11.46
N THR A 16 7.24 0.91 -11.06
CA THR A 16 6.67 -0.13 -11.92
C THR A 16 5.17 0.08 -12.15
N ASP A 17 4.44 0.55 -11.13
CA ASP A 17 3.03 0.92 -11.22
C ASP A 17 2.83 2.11 -12.17
N LEU A 18 3.71 3.11 -12.10
CA LEU A 18 3.69 4.29 -12.97
C LEU A 18 4.01 3.97 -14.44
N LYS A 19 4.94 3.04 -14.70
CA LYS A 19 5.35 2.67 -16.07
C LYS A 19 4.48 1.59 -16.71
N SER A 20 4.14 0.54 -15.98
CA SER A 20 3.58 -0.69 -16.56
C SER A 20 2.17 -1.01 -16.07
N LYS A 21 1.67 -0.33 -15.02
CA LYS A 21 0.37 -0.61 -14.37
C LYS A 21 0.17 -2.09 -13.98
N THR A 22 1.27 -2.84 -13.87
CA THR A 22 1.31 -4.26 -13.54
C THR A 22 2.36 -4.45 -12.47
N ILE A 23 1.93 -4.92 -11.31
CA ILE A 23 2.83 -5.24 -10.20
C ILE A 23 3.32 -6.68 -10.41
N PRO A 24 4.64 -6.93 -10.44
CA PRO A 24 5.16 -8.28 -10.58
C PRO A 24 4.87 -9.06 -9.29
N ILE A 25 3.86 -9.93 -9.35
CA ILE A 25 3.36 -10.74 -8.23
C ILE A 25 4.48 -11.48 -7.49
N TRP A 26 5.49 -11.95 -8.22
CA TRP A 26 6.59 -12.73 -7.63
C TRP A 26 7.37 -11.96 -6.54
N TRP A 27 7.68 -10.68 -6.79
CA TRP A 27 8.37 -9.83 -5.81
C TRP A 27 7.51 -9.57 -4.57
N THR A 28 6.23 -9.34 -4.80
CA THR A 28 5.23 -9.11 -3.76
C THR A 28 5.08 -10.35 -2.85
N VAL A 29 5.05 -11.55 -3.43
CA VAL A 29 4.98 -12.81 -2.67
C VAL A 29 6.22 -13.02 -1.82
N VAL A 30 7.43 -12.82 -2.37
CA VAL A 30 8.68 -12.91 -1.60
C VAL A 30 8.68 -11.94 -0.42
N PHE A 31 8.21 -10.71 -0.63
CA PHE A 31 8.10 -9.72 0.42
C PHE A 31 7.08 -10.11 1.50
N GLY A 32 5.95 -10.70 1.11
CA GLY A 32 4.96 -11.25 2.04
C GLY A 32 5.51 -12.39 2.90
N ILE A 33 6.25 -13.33 2.30
CA ILE A 33 6.88 -14.44 3.04
C ILE A 33 7.90 -13.90 4.05
N SER A 34 8.71 -12.91 3.65
CA SER A 34 9.67 -12.28 4.57
C SER A 34 9.00 -11.58 5.75
N ALA A 35 7.79 -11.01 5.56
CA ALA A 35 6.99 -10.42 6.63
C ALA A 35 6.55 -11.48 7.65
N MET A 36 6.11 -12.66 7.18
CA MET A 36 5.71 -13.77 8.06
C MET A 36 6.90 -14.30 8.87
N ILE A 37 8.05 -14.49 8.23
CA ILE A 37 9.29 -14.89 8.92
C ILE A 37 9.64 -13.84 9.98
N TYR A 38 9.61 -12.55 9.63
CA TYR A 38 9.91 -11.48 10.57
C TYR A 38 8.97 -11.46 11.79
N GLN A 39 7.67 -11.70 11.59
CA GLN A 39 6.70 -11.77 12.69
C GLN A 39 6.97 -12.95 13.64
N ILE A 40 7.32 -14.12 13.10
CA ILE A 40 7.57 -15.33 13.88
C ILE A 40 8.85 -15.20 14.72
N PHE A 41 9.94 -14.71 14.11
CA PHE A 41 11.25 -14.70 14.75
C PHE A 41 11.52 -13.47 15.63
N TRP A 42 11.07 -12.27 15.22
CA TRP A 42 11.41 -11.01 15.92
C TRP A 42 10.24 -10.39 16.68
N LYS A 43 9.06 -10.27 16.05
CA LYS A 43 7.97 -9.46 16.61
C LYS A 43 7.10 -10.21 17.63
N LYS A 44 7.07 -11.56 17.57
CA LYS A 44 6.21 -12.45 18.39
C LYS A 44 4.79 -11.89 18.59
N GLN A 45 4.20 -11.34 17.53
CA GLN A 45 2.89 -10.71 17.63
C GLN A 45 1.80 -11.75 17.91
N LYS A 46 0.80 -11.35 18.70
CA LYS A 46 -0.40 -12.15 18.90
C LYS A 46 -1.10 -12.38 17.56
N LEU A 47 -1.65 -13.59 17.37
CA LEU A 47 -2.38 -13.96 16.17
C LEU A 47 -3.49 -12.95 15.83
N GLU A 48 -4.17 -12.42 16.85
CA GLU A 48 -5.20 -11.39 16.71
C GLU A 48 -4.70 -10.14 15.97
N ALA A 49 -3.52 -9.64 16.33
CA ALA A 49 -2.97 -8.44 15.69
C ALA A 49 -2.65 -8.67 14.20
N ILE A 50 -2.19 -9.88 13.87
CA ILE A 50 -1.91 -10.30 12.50
C ILE A 50 -3.24 -10.37 11.72
N LEU A 51 -4.28 -10.99 12.29
CA LEU A 51 -5.61 -11.06 11.68
C LEU A 51 -6.18 -9.67 11.41
N PHE A 52 -6.13 -8.75 12.40
CA PHE A 52 -6.58 -7.37 12.20
C PHE A 52 -5.83 -6.69 11.07
N SER A 53 -4.50 -6.84 11.00
CA SER A 53 -3.71 -6.21 9.94
C SER A 53 -4.08 -6.69 8.52
N MET A 54 -4.52 -7.95 8.37
CA MET A 54 -4.95 -8.50 7.09
C MET A 54 -6.31 -7.97 6.62
N ILE A 55 -7.19 -7.55 7.55
CA ILE A 55 -8.54 -7.05 7.23
C ILE A 55 -8.49 -5.93 6.20
N ILE A 56 -7.51 -5.04 6.30
CA ILE A 56 -7.38 -3.87 5.42
C ILE A 56 -7.12 -4.31 3.98
N GLY A 57 -6.15 -5.21 3.78
CA GLY A 57 -5.85 -5.78 2.48
C GLY A 57 -7.01 -6.58 1.90
N VAL A 58 -7.67 -7.41 2.73
CA VAL A 58 -8.84 -8.20 2.32
C VAL A 58 -9.99 -7.28 1.89
N THR A 59 -10.25 -6.20 2.63
CA THR A 59 -11.30 -5.24 2.30
C THR A 59 -11.03 -4.59 0.93
N LEU A 60 -9.79 -4.22 0.64
CA LEU A 60 -9.41 -3.71 -0.68
C LEU A 60 -9.54 -4.76 -1.79
N LEU A 61 -9.22 -6.02 -1.53
CA LEU A 61 -9.40 -7.10 -2.51
C LEU A 61 -10.88 -7.36 -2.81
N VAL A 62 -11.74 -7.32 -1.80
CA VAL A 62 -13.20 -7.40 -1.98
C VAL A 62 -13.71 -6.20 -2.78
N ALA A 63 -13.24 -4.99 -2.46
CA ALA A 63 -13.58 -3.80 -3.23
C ALA A 63 -13.09 -3.88 -4.69
N ALA A 64 -11.90 -4.43 -4.94
CA ALA A 64 -11.37 -4.69 -6.29
C ALA A 64 -12.24 -5.67 -7.08
N LYS A 65 -12.75 -6.72 -6.41
CA LYS A 65 -13.66 -7.69 -7.01
C LYS A 65 -15.01 -7.06 -7.36
N ILE A 66 -15.61 -6.31 -6.44
CA ILE A 66 -16.91 -5.64 -6.65
C ILE A 66 -16.82 -4.56 -7.73
N SER A 67 -15.70 -3.85 -7.79
CA SER A 67 -15.47 -2.76 -8.75
C SER A 67 -15.11 -3.22 -10.17
N ASN A 68 -15.23 -4.52 -10.48
CA ASN A 68 -14.82 -5.12 -11.77
C ASN A 68 -13.39 -4.70 -12.16
N GLN A 69 -12.43 -4.85 -11.23
CA GLN A 69 -11.01 -4.48 -11.41
C GLN A 69 -10.75 -2.99 -11.68
N ARG A 70 -11.71 -2.08 -11.43
CA ARG A 70 -11.43 -0.63 -11.46
C ARG A 70 -10.40 -0.26 -10.38
N ILE A 71 -10.50 -0.89 -9.21
CA ILE A 71 -9.45 -0.91 -8.19
C ILE A 71 -8.51 -2.08 -8.50
N GLY A 72 -7.20 -1.86 -8.47
CA GLY A 72 -6.22 -2.87 -8.82
C GLY A 72 -6.14 -3.97 -7.77
N TYR A 73 -6.19 -5.24 -8.19
CA TYR A 73 -5.95 -6.37 -7.28
C TYR A 73 -4.58 -6.28 -6.60
N GLY A 74 -3.58 -5.76 -7.31
CA GLY A 74 -2.25 -5.57 -6.74
C GLY A 74 -2.20 -4.58 -5.59
N ASP A 75 -3.06 -3.55 -5.59
CA ASP A 75 -3.15 -2.57 -4.48
C ASP A 75 -3.59 -3.27 -3.19
N GLY A 76 -4.61 -4.14 -3.29
CA GLY A 76 -5.10 -4.92 -2.15
C GLY A 76 -4.06 -5.91 -1.60
N ILE A 77 -3.31 -6.59 -2.48
CA ILE A 77 -2.23 -7.50 -2.07
C ILE A 77 -1.10 -6.73 -1.37
N ILE A 78 -0.73 -5.56 -1.90
CA ILE A 78 0.30 -4.71 -1.28
C ILE A 78 -0.14 -4.25 0.10
N PHE A 79 -1.37 -3.77 0.26
CA PHE A 79 -1.88 -3.39 1.59
C PHE A 79 -1.95 -4.56 2.56
N LEU A 80 -2.23 -5.77 2.08
CA LEU A 80 -2.21 -6.98 2.90
C LEU A 80 -0.80 -7.22 3.46
N ILE A 81 0.22 -7.17 2.60
CA ILE A 81 1.61 -7.40 3.02
C ILE A 81 2.14 -6.23 3.86
N LEU A 82 1.85 -4.99 3.47
CA LEU A 82 2.25 -3.82 4.25
C LEU A 82 1.63 -3.87 5.65
N GLY A 83 0.35 -4.24 5.76
CA GLY A 83 -0.32 -4.46 7.04
C GLY A 83 0.43 -5.45 7.93
N LEU A 84 0.97 -6.53 7.38
CA LEU A 84 1.79 -7.48 8.12
C LEU A 84 3.09 -6.86 8.65
N TRP A 85 3.69 -5.91 7.94
CA TRP A 85 4.91 -5.24 8.38
C TRP A 85 4.64 -4.18 9.46
N ILE A 86 3.71 -3.27 9.18
CA ILE A 86 3.48 -2.05 9.99
C ILE A 86 2.42 -2.27 11.07
N GLY A 87 1.43 -3.12 10.82
CA GLY A 87 0.31 -3.39 11.71
C GLY A 87 -1.00 -2.71 11.27
N PHE A 88 -2.05 -2.93 12.06
CA PHE A 88 -3.42 -2.49 11.72
C PHE A 88 -3.59 -0.98 11.68
N TRP A 89 -3.30 -0.28 12.79
CA TRP A 89 -3.50 1.18 12.88
C TRP A 89 -2.72 1.94 11.80
N ASP A 90 -1.46 1.56 11.63
CA ASP A 90 -0.57 2.14 10.63
C ASP A 90 -1.06 1.85 9.21
N GLY A 91 -1.59 0.65 8.97
CA GLY A 91 -2.22 0.28 7.70
C GLY A 91 -3.44 1.14 7.40
N ILE A 92 -4.29 1.45 8.39
CA ILE A 92 -5.46 2.33 8.22
C ILE A 92 -4.99 3.74 7.89
N SER A 93 -4.05 4.28 8.67
CA SER A 93 -3.50 5.62 8.42
C SER A 93 -2.90 5.69 7.02
N LEU A 94 -2.10 4.70 6.62
CA LEU A 94 -1.50 4.64 5.29
C LEU A 94 -2.57 4.60 4.18
N LEU A 95 -3.61 3.79 4.35
CA LEU A 95 -4.72 3.70 3.40
C LEU A 95 -5.45 5.04 3.28
N PHE A 96 -5.73 5.68 4.41
CA PHE A 96 -6.46 6.95 4.43
C PHE A 96 -5.66 8.08 3.78
N PHE A 97 -4.38 8.24 4.13
CA PHE A 97 -3.52 9.26 3.54
C PHE A 97 -3.28 9.03 2.05
N SER A 98 -3.07 7.77 1.63
CA SER A 98 -2.90 7.44 0.22
C SER A 98 -4.16 7.73 -0.61
N LEU A 99 -5.35 7.46 -0.06
CA LEU A 99 -6.62 7.84 -0.70
C LEU A 99 -6.78 9.35 -0.84
N ILE A 100 -6.44 10.13 0.19
CA ILE A 100 -6.49 11.60 0.13
C ILE A 100 -5.56 12.13 -0.97
N LEU A 101 -4.29 11.70 -0.97
CA LEU A 101 -3.32 12.09 -1.99
C LEU A 101 -3.79 11.71 -3.40
N SER A 102 -4.25 10.47 -3.56
CA SER A 102 -4.77 9.97 -4.83
C SER A 102 -5.99 10.78 -5.30
N SER A 103 -6.88 11.16 -4.39
CA SER A 103 -8.08 11.95 -4.71
C SER A 103 -7.72 13.35 -5.21
N ILE A 104 -6.85 14.07 -4.51
CA ILE A 104 -6.40 15.42 -4.89
C ILE A 104 -5.76 15.40 -6.29
N ILE A 105 -4.88 14.44 -6.53
CA ILE A 105 -4.16 14.32 -7.80
C ILE A 105 -5.10 13.86 -8.93
N SER A 106 -6.05 12.97 -8.63
CA SER A 106 -7.09 12.57 -9.59
C SER A 106 -7.93 13.76 -10.05
N VAL A 107 -8.38 14.58 -9.11
CA VAL A 107 -9.12 15.81 -9.40
C VAL A 107 -8.29 16.76 -10.25
N TYR A 108 -7.00 16.95 -9.92
CA TYR A 108 -6.09 17.77 -10.72
C TYR A 108 -5.95 17.27 -12.16
N PHE A 109 -5.76 15.96 -12.37
CA PHE A 109 -5.65 15.37 -13.72
C PHE A 109 -6.95 15.48 -14.53
N ILE A 110 -8.11 15.34 -13.89
CA ILE A 110 -9.41 15.46 -14.56
C ILE A 110 -9.65 16.92 -14.98
N ILE A 111 -9.42 17.89 -14.09
CA ILE A 111 -9.72 19.30 -14.35
C ILE A 111 -8.70 19.92 -15.32
N VAL A 112 -7.40 19.72 -15.08
CA VAL A 112 -6.34 20.45 -15.80
C VAL A 112 -5.92 19.74 -17.08
N ARG A 113 -5.80 18.41 -17.05
CA ARG A 113 -5.31 17.62 -18.20
C ARG A 113 -6.44 17.07 -19.07
N ARG A 114 -7.71 17.28 -18.70
CA ARG A 114 -8.91 16.73 -19.36
C ARG A 114 -8.78 15.25 -19.71
N LYS A 115 -8.04 14.48 -18.90
CA LYS A 115 -7.94 13.04 -19.11
C LYS A 115 -9.30 12.41 -18.84
N GLY A 116 -9.71 11.48 -19.69
CA GLY A 116 -11.00 10.79 -19.55
C GLY A 116 -11.12 10.11 -18.18
N ARG A 117 -12.36 10.01 -17.67
CA ARG A 117 -12.68 9.39 -16.36
C ARG A 117 -12.14 7.97 -16.18
N ASP A 118 -11.84 7.26 -17.26
CA ASP A 118 -11.25 5.91 -17.26
C ASP A 118 -9.71 5.89 -17.18
N TYR A 119 -9.06 7.06 -17.05
CA TYR A 119 -7.61 7.10 -16.86
C TYR A 119 -7.23 6.52 -15.50
N ARG A 120 -6.81 5.25 -15.48
CA ARG A 120 -6.28 4.60 -14.28
C ARG A 120 -4.99 5.28 -13.84
N ILE A 121 -5.06 5.95 -12.69
CA ILE A 121 -3.92 6.54 -12.01
C ILE A 121 -3.29 5.45 -11.12
N PRO A 122 -1.97 5.23 -11.21
CA PRO A 122 -1.27 4.28 -10.36
C PRO A 122 -1.38 4.70 -8.89
N PHE A 123 -1.84 3.79 -8.02
CA PHE A 123 -2.12 4.09 -6.61
C PHE A 123 -0.86 3.98 -5.74
N ILE A 124 0.08 3.09 -6.09
CA ILE A 124 1.27 2.79 -5.28
C ILE A 124 2.19 4.01 -5.06
N PRO A 125 2.39 4.92 -6.02
CA PRO A 125 3.14 6.15 -5.78
C PRO A 125 2.57 6.98 -4.63
N PHE A 126 1.24 7.03 -4.49
CA PHE A 126 0.60 7.74 -3.37
C PHE A 126 0.73 7.00 -2.06
N VAL A 127 0.69 5.66 -2.09
CA VAL A 127 0.99 4.83 -0.91
C VAL A 127 2.41 5.07 -0.44
N THR A 128 3.36 5.15 -1.35
CA THR A 128 4.78 5.41 -1.04
C THR A 128 4.97 6.79 -0.44
N ALA A 129 4.35 7.82 -1.03
CA ALA A 129 4.39 9.18 -0.49
C ALA A 129 3.74 9.25 0.90
N ALA A 130 2.58 8.63 1.09
CA ALA A 130 1.89 8.57 2.38
C ALA A 130 2.76 7.86 3.43
N TYR A 131 3.43 6.77 3.07
CA TYR A 131 4.33 6.05 3.98
C TYR A 131 5.52 6.92 4.43
N ILE A 132 6.17 7.62 3.49
CA ILE A 132 7.28 8.54 3.79
C ILE A 132 6.83 9.68 4.71
N ILE A 133 5.65 10.27 4.45
CA ILE A 133 5.10 11.34 5.27
C ILE A 133 4.82 10.85 6.69
N LEU A 134 4.14 9.70 6.83
CA LEU A 134 3.80 9.11 8.13
C LEU A 134 5.05 8.69 8.92
N GLU A 135 6.07 8.18 8.25
CA GLU A 135 7.34 7.83 8.90
C GLU A 135 8.12 9.08 9.30
N GLY A 136 8.13 10.12 8.46
CA GLY A 136 8.76 11.40 8.75
C GLY A 136 8.14 12.11 9.96
N THR A 137 6.81 12.08 10.12
CA THR A 137 6.15 12.67 11.30
C THR A 137 6.48 11.92 12.58
N ARG A 138 6.65 10.59 12.52
CA ARG A 138 7.10 9.79 13.67
C ARG A 138 8.53 10.10 14.07
N PHE A 139 9.41 10.27 13.08
CA PHE A 139 10.80 10.62 13.33
C PHE A 139 10.96 12.00 13.99
N LEU A 140 10.13 12.98 13.61
CA LEU A 140 10.11 14.31 14.23
C LEU A 140 9.49 14.33 15.64
N SER A 141 8.71 13.31 15.98
CA SER A 141 8.03 13.18 17.28
C SER A 141 8.79 12.28 18.28
N SER A 142 9.96 11.76 17.89
CA SER A 142 10.83 10.89 18.71
C SER A 142 12.06 11.63 19.19
#